data_AF-A0A960VFX4-F1
#
_entry.id   AF-A0A960VFX4-F1
#
_cell.length_a   1.000
_cell.length_b   1.000
_cell.length_c   1.000
_cell.angle_alpha   90.00
_cell.angle_beta   90.00
_cell.angle_gamma   90.00
#
_symmetry.space_group_name_H-M   'P 1'
#
loop_
_entity.id
_entity.type
_entity.pdbx_description
1 polymer ?
#
loop_
_entity_poly.entity_id
_entity_poly.type
_entity_poly.pdbx_seq_one_letter_code
_entity_poly.pdbx_strand_id
1 'polypeptide(L)'
;MKKIKYIEFLYLYRVDKYNTKYGSMVFECRFGLNLKDEEEFIRNFLIDGEWFIAKDLNLPSLQSENDLEEEWHEFIGIKPYHSPKIELNYPKWDDFCCNLPQNQYDTFVIKISV
;
A
#
# COMPACT_ATOMS: atom_id res chain seq x y z
N MET A 1 19.10 4.32 -15.60
CA MET A 1 17.71 3.96 -15.23
C MET A 1 16.93 5.23 -14.96
N LYS A 2 15.67 5.32 -15.44
CA LYS A 2 14.80 6.48 -15.22
C LYS A 2 14.39 6.51 -13.75
N LYS A 3 14.67 7.61 -13.05
CA LYS A 3 14.32 7.76 -11.63
C LYS A 3 12.81 7.90 -11.49
N ILE A 4 12.19 7.03 -10.69
CA ILE A 4 10.78 7.13 -10.32
C ILE A 4 10.70 8.12 -9.16
N LYS A 5 9.92 9.18 -9.33
CA LYS A 5 9.69 10.20 -8.29
C LYS A 5 8.41 9.93 -7.51
N TYR A 6 7.44 9.28 -8.14
CA TYR A 6 6.13 9.02 -7.57
C TYR A 6 5.71 7.59 -7.86
N ILE A 7 5.16 6.93 -6.85
CA ILE A 7 4.59 5.59 -6.94
C ILE A 7 3.09 5.70 -6.68
N GLU A 8 2.30 4.98 -7.48
CA GLU A 8 0.88 4.78 -7.23
C GLU A 8 0.67 3.38 -6.66
N PHE A 9 0.14 3.33 -5.43
CA PHE A 9 -0.30 2.12 -4.75
C PHE A 9 -1.73 1.80 -5.15
N LEU A 10 -1.99 0.57 -5.58
CA LEU A 10 -3.27 0.11 -6.11
C LEU A 10 -3.87 -0.95 -5.19
N TYR A 11 -5.15 -0.81 -4.90
CA TYR A 11 -5.86 -1.73 -4.02
C TYR A 11 -7.35 -1.77 -4.36
N LEU A 12 -8.04 -2.79 -3.85
CA LEU A 12 -9.48 -2.91 -3.99
C LEU A 12 -10.15 -3.30 -2.67
N TYR A 13 -11.46 -3.09 -2.63
CA TYR A 13 -12.36 -3.59 -1.59
C TYR A 13 -13.45 -4.41 -2.26
N ARG A 14 -13.64 -5.65 -1.82
CA ARG A 14 -14.72 -6.52 -2.29
C ARG A 14 -15.90 -6.34 -1.34
N VAL A 15 -16.98 -5.76 -1.85
CA VAL A 15 -18.25 -5.66 -1.09
C VAL A 15 -18.96 -7.01 -1.12
N ASP A 16 -18.91 -7.68 -2.28
CA ASP A 16 -19.37 -9.05 -2.49
C ASP A 16 -18.71 -9.61 -3.78
N LYS A 17 -19.11 -10.81 -4.19
CA LYS A 17 -18.60 -11.49 -5.41
C LYS A 17 -18.84 -10.74 -6.73
N TYR A 18 -19.73 -9.74 -6.75
CA TYR A 18 -20.12 -8.98 -7.94
C TYR A 18 -19.73 -7.50 -7.85
N ASN A 19 -19.54 -6.97 -6.64
CA ASN A 19 -19.31 -5.57 -6.38
C ASN A 19 -17.90 -5.36 -5.82
N THR A 20 -17.04 -4.72 -6.62
CA THR A 20 -15.66 -4.40 -6.24
C THR A 20 -15.40 -2.91 -6.43
N LYS A 21 -14.84 -2.27 -5.41
CA LYS A 21 -14.42 -0.87 -5.43
C LYS A 21 -12.90 -0.83 -5.59
N TYR A 22 -12.40 0.02 -6.47
CA TYR A 22 -10.96 0.19 -6.70
C TYR A 22 -10.48 1.52 -6.12
N GLY A 23 -9.32 1.49 -5.49
CA GLY A 23 -8.66 2.66 -4.92
C GLY A 23 -7.23 2.77 -5.39
N SER A 24 -6.72 3.99 -5.37
CA SER A 24 -5.29 4.23 -5.52
C SER A 24 -4.83 5.40 -4.67
N MET A 25 -3.54 5.39 -4.33
CA MET A 25 -2.91 6.47 -3.60
C MET A 25 -1.51 6.73 -4.16
N VAL A 26 -1.20 7.99 -4.39
CA VAL A 26 0.09 8.41 -4.95
C VAL A 26 0.99 8.90 -3.83
N PHE A 27 2.20 8.37 -3.79
CA PHE A 27 3.23 8.70 -2.82
C PHE A 27 4.43 9.35 -3.50
N GLU A 28 5.02 10.34 -2.86
CA GLU A 28 6.33 10.87 -3.26
C GLU A 28 7.45 9.99 -2.70
N CYS A 29 8.33 9.56 -3.58
CA CYS A 29 9.42 8.64 -3.28
C CYS A 29 10.75 9.38 -3.21
N ARG A 30 11.65 8.94 -2.34
CA ARG A 30 13.07 9.33 -2.45
C ARG A 30 13.68 8.66 -3.69
N PHE A 31 14.61 9.36 -4.33
CA PHE A 31 15.15 8.94 -5.62
C PHE A 31 15.79 7.53 -5.55
N GLY A 32 15.44 6.66 -6.49
CA GLY A 32 16.19 5.42 -6.76
C GLY A 32 15.49 4.11 -6.43
N LEU A 33 14.18 4.12 -6.15
CA LEU A 33 13.43 2.90 -5.85
C LEU A 33 13.34 1.94 -7.04
N ASN A 34 13.48 0.65 -6.76
CA ASN A 34 13.16 -0.44 -7.67
C ASN A 34 11.75 -0.96 -7.33
N LEU A 35 10.79 -0.77 -8.23
CA LEU A 35 9.41 -1.16 -7.98
C LEU A 35 9.24 -2.64 -7.62
N LYS A 36 10.08 -3.51 -8.17
CA LYS A 36 9.97 -4.93 -7.86
C LYS A 36 10.30 -5.19 -6.39
N ASP A 37 11.39 -4.60 -5.92
CA ASP A 37 11.87 -4.77 -4.54
C ASP A 37 10.89 -4.11 -3.56
N GLU A 38 10.32 -2.96 -3.92
CA GLU A 38 9.29 -2.29 -3.11
C GLU A 38 7.97 -3.07 -3.07
N GLU A 39 7.55 -3.67 -4.18
CA GLU A 39 6.35 -4.51 -4.19
C GLU A 39 6.54 -5.77 -3.34
N GLU A 40 7.70 -6.42 -3.46
CA GLU A 40 8.06 -7.57 -2.63
C GLU A 40 8.13 -7.19 -1.15
N PHE A 41 8.71 -6.03 -0.84
CA PHE A 41 8.73 -5.47 0.51
C PHE A 41 7.31 -5.32 1.06
N ILE A 42 6.40 -4.65 0.35
CA ILE A 42 5.00 -4.48 0.79
C ILE A 42 4.36 -5.84 1.06
N ARG A 43 4.45 -6.78 0.10
CA ARG A 43 3.81 -8.10 0.21
C ARG A 43 4.25 -8.87 1.45
N ASN A 44 5.50 -8.72 1.89
CA ASN A 44 5.97 -9.38 3.11
C ASN A 44 5.27 -8.89 4.41
N PHE A 45 4.58 -7.75 4.38
CA PHE A 45 3.82 -7.21 5.52
C PHE A 45 2.31 -7.35 5.36
N LEU A 46 1.84 -7.87 4.22
CA LEU A 46 0.43 -8.14 4.00
C LEU A 46 0.07 -9.53 4.51
N ILE A 47 -1.19 -9.69 4.94
CA ILE A 47 -1.72 -10.99 5.30
C ILE A 47 -1.82 -11.83 4.02
N ASP A 48 -1.19 -13.00 4.07
CA ASP A 48 -1.01 -13.89 2.91
C ASP A 48 -0.39 -13.21 1.67
N GLY A 49 0.34 -12.10 1.86
CA GLY A 49 0.95 -11.37 0.76
C GLY A 49 -0.01 -10.51 -0.06
N GLU A 50 -1.27 -10.40 0.36
CA GLU A 50 -2.35 -9.81 -0.43
C GLU A 50 -3.28 -8.89 0.37
N TRP A 51 -3.54 -9.17 1.64
CA TRP A 51 -4.62 -8.51 2.40
C TRP A 51 -4.11 -7.53 3.46
N PHE A 52 -4.83 -6.43 3.67
CA PHE A 52 -4.54 -5.42 4.68
C PHE A 52 -5.79 -4.63 5.09
N ILE A 53 -5.72 -3.85 6.17
CA ILE A 53 -6.75 -2.89 6.55
C ILE A 53 -6.29 -1.49 6.14
N ALA A 54 -7.05 -0.79 5.28
CA ALA A 54 -6.65 0.51 4.75
C ALA A 54 -6.32 1.54 5.84
N LYS A 55 -7.10 1.57 6.93
CA LYS A 55 -6.90 2.51 8.04
C LYS A 55 -5.54 2.34 8.72
N ASP A 56 -5.08 1.10 8.90
CA ASP A 56 -3.81 0.80 9.55
C ASP A 56 -2.62 1.34 8.74
N LEU A 57 -2.78 1.38 7.40
CA LEU A 57 -1.77 1.92 6.48
C LEU A 57 -1.96 3.42 6.17
N ASN A 58 -2.86 4.11 6.87
CA ASN A 58 -3.27 5.48 6.57
C ASN A 58 -3.75 5.68 5.12
N LEU A 59 -4.35 4.66 4.54
CA LEU A 59 -4.99 4.70 3.23
C LEU A 59 -6.47 5.05 3.37
N PRO A 60 -7.06 5.77 2.40
CA PRO A 60 -8.51 5.95 2.33
C PRO A 60 -9.25 4.61 2.32
N SER A 61 -10.17 4.41 3.25
CA SER A 61 -11.03 3.22 3.19
C SER A 61 -12.04 3.38 2.06
N LEU A 62 -12.17 2.32 1.25
CA LEU A 62 -13.22 2.19 0.23
C LEU A 62 -14.52 1.59 0.77
N GLN A 63 -14.49 1.10 2.01
CA GLN A 63 -15.65 0.53 2.68
C GLN A 63 -16.70 1.63 2.94
N SER A 64 -17.96 1.33 2.66
CA SER A 64 -19.08 2.19 3.04
C SER A 64 -19.53 1.90 4.47
N GLU A 65 -20.12 2.87 5.15
CA GLU A 65 -20.66 2.69 6.52
C GLU A 65 -21.70 1.57 6.64
N ASN A 66 -22.31 1.16 5.51
CA ASN A 66 -23.33 0.11 5.46
C ASN A 66 -22.76 -1.27 5.09
N ASP A 67 -21.46 -1.36 4.78
CA ASP A 67 -20.84 -2.63 4.41
C ASP A 67 -20.67 -3.46 5.70
N LEU A 68 -21.36 -4.61 5.79
CA LEU A 68 -21.38 -5.47 6.98
C LEU A 68 -20.15 -6.38 7.10
N GLU A 69 -19.28 -6.40 6.08
CA GLU A 69 -18.11 -7.28 6.01
C GLU A 69 -16.86 -6.67 6.64
N GLU A 70 -15.85 -7.52 6.83
CA GLU A 70 -14.55 -7.21 7.40
C GLU A 70 -13.85 -6.05 6.65
N GLU A 71 -13.04 -5.25 7.36
CA GLU A 71 -12.39 -4.03 6.83
C GLU A 71 -11.23 -4.32 5.85
N TRP A 72 -11.20 -5.50 5.22
CA TRP A 72 -10.09 -5.97 4.41
C TRP A 72 -10.08 -5.36 3.00
N HIS A 73 -8.89 -4.93 2.61
CA HIS A 73 -8.54 -4.50 1.27
C HIS A 73 -7.53 -5.48 0.68
N GLU A 74 -7.60 -5.65 -0.64
CA GLU A 74 -6.69 -6.50 -1.41
C GLU A 74 -5.68 -5.61 -2.15
N PHE A 75 -4.40 -5.91 -1.99
CA PHE A 75 -3.31 -5.24 -2.66
C PHE A 75 -3.15 -5.75 -4.09
N ILE A 76 -3.20 -4.82 -5.04
CA ILE A 76 -3.12 -5.14 -6.47
C ILE A 76 -1.70 -4.95 -7.01
N GLY A 77 -0.95 -4.00 -6.45
CA GLY A 77 0.42 -3.73 -6.86
C GLY A 77 0.78 -2.26 -6.74
N ILE A 78 1.98 -1.94 -7.21
CA ILE A 78 2.45 -0.56 -7.34
C ILE A 78 2.87 -0.28 -8.78
N LYS A 79 2.74 0.97 -9.23
CA LYS A 79 3.22 1.39 -10.56
C LYS A 79 3.84 2.79 -10.54
N PRO A 80 4.68 3.14 -11.53
CA PRO A 80 5.19 4.50 -11.65
C PRO A 80 4.04 5.47 -11.91
N TYR A 81 4.01 6.59 -11.20
CA TYR A 81 3.10 7.69 -11.49
C TYR A 81 3.82 8.79 -12.28
N HIS A 82 3.23 9.22 -13.40
CA HIS A 82 3.85 10.13 -14.37
C HIS A 82 3.00 11.34 -14.75
N SER A 83 1.84 11.53 -14.09
CA SER A 83 0.88 12.58 -14.43
C SER A 83 1.47 13.99 -14.25
N PRO A 84 0.93 15.04 -14.93
CA PRO A 84 1.42 16.40 -14.81
C PRO A 84 1.30 16.88 -13.36
N LYS A 85 2.32 17.60 -12.90
CA LYS A 85 2.39 18.20 -11.57
C LYS A 85 1.21 19.16 -11.36
N ILE A 86 0.09 18.65 -10.88
CA ILE A 86 -0.71 19.43 -9.95
C ILE A 86 0.15 19.45 -8.69
N GLU A 87 0.44 20.64 -8.15
CA GLU A 87 1.15 20.79 -6.87
C GLU A 87 0.28 20.23 -5.75
N LEU A 88 0.26 18.90 -5.65
CA LEU A 88 -0.37 18.15 -4.60
C LEU A 88 0.72 17.79 -3.59
N ASN A 89 0.44 18.05 -2.32
CA ASN A 89 1.31 17.62 -1.23
C ASN A 89 1.09 16.12 -1.04
N TYR A 90 1.78 15.31 -1.84
CA TYR A 90 1.70 13.87 -1.73
C TYR A 90 2.37 13.38 -0.44
N PRO A 91 1.77 12.41 0.26
CA PRO A 91 2.41 11.76 1.39
C PRO A 91 3.73 11.11 0.96
N LYS A 92 4.69 11.01 1.89
CA LYS A 92 5.96 10.37 1.60
C LYS A 92 5.78 8.86 1.61
N TRP A 93 6.48 8.20 0.70
CA TRP A 93 6.54 6.74 0.64
C TRP A 93 7.09 6.15 1.95
N ASP A 94 8.12 6.76 2.52
CA ASP A 94 8.72 6.29 3.78
C ASP A 94 7.71 6.31 4.94
N ASP A 95 6.84 7.34 4.99
CA ASP A 95 5.81 7.45 6.03
C ASP A 95 4.77 6.33 5.89
N PHE A 96 4.42 5.95 4.65
CA PHE A 96 3.57 4.79 4.39
C PHE A 96 4.22 3.49 4.86
N CYS A 97 5.49 3.25 4.49
CA CYS A 97 6.22 2.06 4.89
C CYS A 97 6.37 1.94 6.42
N CYS A 98 6.46 3.05 7.15
CA CYS A 98 6.49 3.05 8.62
C CYS A 98 5.17 2.59 9.27
N ASN A 99 4.04 2.69 8.56
CA ASN A 99 2.73 2.25 9.04
C ASN A 99 2.40 0.80 8.66
N LEU A 100 3.24 0.14 7.85
CA LEU A 100 3.07 -1.28 7.59
C LEU A 100 3.17 -2.03 8.93
N PRO A 101 2.21 -2.93 9.23
CA PRO A 101 2.16 -3.62 10.51
C PRO A 101 3.47 -4.40 10.70
N GLN A 102 4.25 -4.02 11.73
CA GLN A 102 5.58 -4.58 11.95
C GLN A 102 5.61 -6.05 12.35
N ASN A 103 4.45 -6.64 12.65
CA ASN A 103 4.15 -8.06 12.79
C ASN A 103 2.79 -8.15 13.50
N GLN A 104 1.70 -8.43 12.79
CA GLN A 104 0.62 -9.19 13.40
C GLN A 104 0.96 -10.67 13.17
N TYR A 105 1.17 -11.37 14.30
CA TYR A 105 1.61 -12.75 14.50
C TYR A 105 3.13 -12.97 14.54
N ASP A 106 3.58 -13.44 15.71
CA ASP A 106 4.93 -13.90 16.03
C ASP A 106 5.41 -14.95 15.03
N THR A 107 6.04 -14.54 13.94
CA THR A 107 7.09 -15.34 13.31
C THR A 107 8.06 -14.39 12.63
N PHE A 108 9.36 -14.58 12.90
CA PHE A 108 10.51 -13.83 12.36
C PHE A 108 10.91 -12.56 13.12
N VAL A 109 11.41 -12.78 14.34
CA VAL A 109 12.59 -12.06 14.83
C VAL A 109 13.74 -12.34 13.86
N ILE A 110 13.95 -11.48 12.86
CA ILE A 110 15.23 -11.42 12.15
C ILE A 110 15.99 -10.20 12.66
N LYS A 111 17.03 -10.54 13.43
CA LYS A 111 18.09 -9.71 13.96
C LYS A 111 18.48 -8.58 13.01
N ILE A 112 18.21 -7.34 13.41
CA ILE A 112 19.09 -6.23 13.04
C ILE A 112 20.24 -6.27 14.04
N SER A 113 21.36 -6.87 13.64
CA SER A 113 22.61 -6.68 14.38
C SER A 113 23.15 -5.30 13.99
N VAL A 114 23.32 -4.47 15.02
CA VAL A 114 24.03 -3.19 15.00
C VAL A 114 25.49 -3.40 14.62
#